data_AF-A0A9P7BYU5-F1
#
_entry.id   AF-A0A9P7BYU5-F1
#
_cell.length_a   1.000
_cell.length_b   1.000
_cell.length_c   1.000
_cell.angle_alpha   90.00
_cell.angle_beta   90.00
_cell.angle_gamma   90.00
#
_symmetry.space_group_name_H-M   'P 1'
#
loop_
_entity.id
_entity.type
_entity.pdbx_description
1 polymer ?
#
loop_
_entity_poly.entity_id
_entity_poly.type
_entity_poly.pdbx_seq_one_letter_code
_entity_poly.pdbx_strand_id
1 'polypeptide(L)'
;MEVSQAFYKELYSVDPVDEHDIDCYVQDIADLPQLNEDDRRYLISPITIEEIIEQSKKVIRRQSSPGSDGLGYVFMHLIYQFSPLKDLIIKIYV
;
A
#
# COMPACT_ATOMS: atom_id res chain seq x y z
N MET A 1 34.71 8.23 16.72
CA MET A 1 33.45 8.94 16.42
C MET A 1 33.44 9.53 15.02
N GLU A 2 34.55 10.12 14.54
CA GLU A 2 34.62 10.74 13.20
C GLU A 2 34.41 9.77 12.04
N VAL A 3 34.91 8.53 12.14
CA VAL A 3 34.77 7.51 11.07
C VAL A 3 33.31 7.17 10.78
N SER A 4 32.48 7.02 11.83
CA SER A 4 31.06 6.74 11.68
C SER A 4 30.29 7.94 11.12
N GLN A 5 30.66 9.16 11.53
CA GLN A 5 30.03 10.38 11.01
C GLN A 5 30.32 10.61 9.53
N ALA A 6 31.57 10.38 9.09
CA ALA A 6 31.94 10.47 7.69
C ALA A 6 31.20 9.41 6.85
N PHE A 7 31.17 8.16 7.33
CA PHE A 7 30.47 7.07 6.66
C PHE A 7 28.97 7.36 6.46
N TYR A 8 28.25 7.77 7.52
CA TYR A 8 26.82 8.08 7.37
C TYR A 8 26.57 9.34 6.56
N LYS A 9 27.46 10.33 6.61
CA LYS A 9 27.35 11.53 5.76
C LYS A 9 27.50 11.20 4.28
N GLU A 10 28.35 10.23 3.94
CA GLU A 10 28.51 9.72 2.59
C GLU A 10 27.34 8.81 2.18
N LEU A 11 26.91 7.90 3.06
CA LEU A 11 25.76 7.01 2.82
C LEU A 11 24.44 7.76 2.57
N TYR A 12 24.25 8.90 3.22
CA TYR A 12 23.09 9.77 3.03
C TYR A 12 23.37 10.93 2.07
N SER A 13 24.51 10.92 1.38
CA SER A 13 24.70 11.84 0.27
C SER A 13 23.82 11.41 -0.90
N VAL A 14 23.39 12.38 -1.70
CA VAL A 14 22.58 12.10 -2.89
C VAL A 14 23.49 11.41 -3.89
N ASP A 15 23.23 10.14 -4.19
CA ASP A 15 23.91 9.46 -5.29
C ASP A 15 23.66 10.26 -6.58
N PRO A 16 24.71 10.74 -7.26
CA PRO A 16 24.54 11.44 -8.52
C PRO A 16 24.02 10.44 -9.55
N VAL A 17 22.77 10.64 -9.99
CA VAL A 17 22.20 9.91 -11.13
C VAL A 17 22.62 10.65 -12.40
N ASP A 18 23.37 9.99 -13.27
CA ASP A 18 23.72 10.53 -14.58
C ASP A 18 22.45 10.62 -15.44
N GLU A 19 22.28 11.73 -16.17
CA GLU A 19 21.16 11.89 -17.13
C GLU A 19 21.18 10.77 -18.18
N HIS A 20 22.36 10.26 -18.54
CA HIS A 20 22.50 9.12 -19.43
C HIS A 20 21.98 7.80 -18.84
N ASP A 21 22.08 7.63 -17.51
CA ASP A 21 21.54 6.46 -16.82
C ASP A 21 20.00 6.52 -16.78
N ILE A 22 19.42 7.73 -16.69
CA ILE A 22 17.96 7.92 -16.78
C ILE A 22 17.44 7.43 -18.14
N ASP A 23 18.10 7.80 -19.23
CA ASP A 23 17.71 7.36 -20.57
C ASP A 23 17.80 5.83 -20.70
N CYS A 24 18.85 5.22 -20.15
CA CYS A 24 18.99 3.76 -20.11
C CYS A 24 17.87 3.09 -19.29
N TYR A 25 17.53 3.62 -18.11
CA TYR A 25 16.45 3.08 -17.28
C TYR A 25 15.07 3.23 -17.93
N VAL A 26 14.82 4.32 -18.66
CA VAL A 26 13.54 4.55 -19.34
C VAL A 26 13.39 3.66 -20.57
N GLN A 27 14.49 3.31 -21.26
CA GLN A 27 14.44 2.37 -22.39
C GLN A 27 13.92 0.99 -21.96
N ASP A 28 14.30 0.51 -20.78
CA ASP A 28 13.82 -0.78 -20.23
C ASP A 28 12.32 -0.76 -19.85
N ILE A 29 11.72 0.43 -19.74
CA ILE A 29 10.31 0.63 -19.37
C ILE A 29 9.40 0.73 -20.61
N ALA A 30 9.98 0.94 -21.81
CA ALA A 30 9.23 1.20 -23.04
C ALA A 30 8.28 0.06 -23.45
N ASP A 31 8.64 -1.20 -23.12
CA ASP A 31 7.88 -2.40 -23.49
C ASP A 31 7.02 -2.95 -22.33
N LEU A 32 6.74 -2.16 -21.30
CA LEU A 32 5.88 -2.62 -20.21
C LEU A 32 4.43 -2.82 -20.68
N PRO A 33 3.73 -3.85 -20.17
CA PRO A 33 2.31 -4.04 -20.42
C PRO A 33 1.52 -2.79 -20.06
N GLN A 34 0.86 -2.21 -21.06
CA GLN A 34 -0.08 -1.12 -20.84
C GLN A 34 -1.39 -1.69 -20.30
N LEU A 35 -2.00 -0.99 -19.34
CA LEU A 35 -3.33 -1.33 -18.86
C LEU A 35 -4.31 -1.19 -20.02
N ASN A 36 -5.14 -2.21 -20.23
CA ASN A 36 -6.30 -2.05 -21.09
C ASN A 36 -7.32 -1.11 -20.42
N GLU A 37 -8.30 -0.63 -21.18
CA GLU A 37 -9.31 0.29 -20.65
C GLU A 37 -10.16 -0.32 -19.52
N ASP A 38 -10.36 -1.64 -19.52
CA ASP A 38 -11.09 -2.33 -18.45
C ASP A 38 -10.30 -2.29 -17.13
N ASP A 39 -9.02 -2.63 -17.17
CA ASP A 39 -8.13 -2.60 -16.01
C ASP A 39 -7.97 -1.18 -15.50
N ARG A 40 -7.85 -0.19 -16.41
CA ARG A 40 -7.79 1.22 -16.00
C ARG A 40 -9.07 1.63 -15.29
N ARG A 41 -10.24 1.26 -15.81
CA ARG A 41 -11.54 1.54 -15.16
C ARG A 41 -11.67 0.86 -13.82
N TYR A 42 -11.22 -0.38 -13.70
CA TYR A 42 -11.25 -1.13 -12.45
C TYR A 42 -10.35 -0.47 -11.39
N LEU A 43 -9.12 -0.08 -11.75
CA LEU A 43 -8.16 0.51 -10.81
C LEU A 43 -8.57 1.89 -10.28
N ILE A 44 -9.34 2.66 -11.05
CA ILE A 44 -9.89 3.96 -10.62
C ILE A 44 -11.29 3.84 -10.00
N SER A 45 -11.85 2.64 -9.93
CA SER A 45 -13.19 2.45 -9.38
C SER A 45 -13.16 2.69 -7.86
N PRO A 46 -14.19 3.35 -7.29
CA PRO A 46 -14.25 3.58 -5.85
C PRO A 46 -14.31 2.26 -5.08
N ILE A 47 -13.58 2.20 -3.96
CA ILE A 47 -13.63 1.05 -3.05
C ILE A 47 -15.03 0.94 -2.45
N THR A 48 -15.63 -0.23 -2.58
CA THR A 48 -16.95 -0.54 -2.03
C THR A 48 -16.86 -1.16 -0.65
N ILE A 49 -17.93 -1.06 0.13
CA ILE A 49 -18.00 -1.69 1.46
C ILE A 49 -18.02 -3.22 1.34
N GLU A 50 -18.63 -3.76 0.28
CA GLU A 50 -18.66 -5.19 0.00
C GLU A 50 -17.25 -5.75 -0.23
N GLU A 51 -16.40 -5.02 -0.95
CA GLU A 51 -14.99 -5.40 -1.16
C GLU A 51 -14.21 -5.39 0.16
N ILE A 52 -14.41 -4.39 1.01
CA ILE A 52 -13.77 -4.31 2.35
C ILE A 52 -14.19 -5.50 3.22
N ILE A 53 -15.48 -5.83 3.24
CA ILE A 53 -16.01 -6.98 3.98
C ILE A 53 -15.43 -8.29 3.43
N GLU A 54 -15.32 -8.43 2.11
CA GLU A 54 -14.76 -9.64 1.50
C GLU A 54 -13.27 -9.81 1.82
N GLN A 55 -12.47 -8.73 1.74
CA GLN A 55 -11.05 -8.81 2.08
C GLN A 55 -10.83 -9.13 3.56
N SER A 56 -11.64 -8.57 4.46
CA SER A 56 -11.51 -8.83 5.89
C SER A 56 -11.81 -10.29 6.27
N LYS A 57 -12.56 -11.06 5.46
CA LYS A 57 -12.73 -12.51 5.69
C LYS A 57 -11.42 -13.29 5.68
N LYS A 58 -10.46 -12.86 4.86
CA LYS A 58 -9.17 -13.54 4.69
C LYS A 58 -8.30 -13.47 5.95
N VAL A 59 -8.55 -12.51 6.83
CA VAL A 59 -7.76 -12.28 8.04
C VAL A 59 -8.38 -12.84 9.32
N ILE A 60 -9.67 -13.23 9.30
CA ILE A 60 -10.36 -13.83 10.46
C ILE A 60 -9.64 -15.08 10.98
N ARG A 61 -9.12 -15.91 10.06
CA ARG A 61 -8.45 -17.17 10.41
C ARG A 61 -6.96 -17.01 10.68
N ARG A 62 -6.40 -15.81 10.50
CA ARG A 62 -4.99 -15.56 10.76
C ARG A 62 -4.80 -15.30 12.25
N GLN A 63 -4.01 -16.13 12.92
CA GLN A 63 -3.46 -15.80 14.23
C GLN A 63 -2.38 -14.74 14.02
N SER A 64 -2.75 -13.47 14.16
CA SER A 64 -1.80 -12.38 14.29
C SER A 64 -1.70 -11.96 15.75
N SER A 65 -0.57 -11.40 16.13
CA SER A 65 -0.50 -10.60 17.34
C SER A 65 -1.53 -9.46 17.28
N PRO A 66 -2.15 -9.10 18.41
CA PRO A 66 -3.08 -7.97 18.46
C PRO A 66 -2.36 -6.65 18.15
N GLY A 67 -3.12 -5.67 17.68
CA GLY A 67 -2.64 -4.31 17.51
C GLY A 67 -2.29 -3.64 18.85
N SER A 68 -1.84 -2.38 18.79
CA SER A 68 -1.60 -1.56 19.99
C SER A 68 -2.86 -1.31 20.81
N ASP A 69 -4.04 -1.50 20.21
CA ASP A 69 -5.36 -1.45 20.83
C ASP A 69 -5.75 -2.76 21.54
N GLY A 70 -4.93 -3.82 21.43
CA GLY A 70 -5.22 -5.14 21.98
C GLY A 70 -6.22 -5.96 21.16
N LEU A 71 -6.67 -5.46 20.00
CA LEU A 71 -7.66 -6.13 19.16
C LEU A 71 -6.99 -6.91 18.04
N GLY A 72 -7.46 -8.14 17.81
CA GLY A 72 -7.08 -8.95 16.64
C GLY A 72 -7.93 -8.62 15.40
N TYR A 73 -7.47 -9.03 14.21
CA TYR A 73 -8.16 -8.76 12.94
C TYR A 73 -9.59 -9.32 12.84
N VAL A 74 -9.96 -10.28 13.69
CA VAL A 74 -11.34 -10.77 13.79
C VAL A 74 -12.31 -9.63 14.13
N PHE A 75 -11.91 -8.70 15.00
CA PHE A 75 -12.76 -7.57 15.39
C PHE A 75 -12.94 -6.57 14.24
N MET A 76 -11.94 -6.38 13.38
CA MET A 76 -12.10 -5.54 12.18
C MET A 76 -13.21 -6.08 11.27
N HIS A 77 -13.25 -7.40 11.05
CA HIS A 77 -14.32 -8.00 10.24
C HIS A 77 -15.72 -7.76 10.84
N LEU A 78 -15.86 -7.84 12.16
CA LEU A 78 -17.13 -7.57 12.85
C LEU A 78 -17.54 -6.10 12.73
N ILE A 79 -16.60 -5.17 12.89
CA ILE A 79 -16.84 -3.73 12.75
C ILE A 79 -17.34 -3.40 11.35
N TYR A 80 -16.73 -4.00 10.31
CA TYR A 80 -17.11 -3.76 8.92
C TYR A 80 -18.52 -4.26 8.56
N GLN A 81 -19.06 -5.21 9.31
CA GLN A 81 -20.45 -5.65 9.15
C GLN A 81 -21.46 -4.72 9.82
N PHE A 82 -21.02 -3.81 10.71
CA PHE A 82 -21.94 -2.96 11.47
C PHE A 82 -22.45 -1.80 10.60
N SER A 83 -23.69 -1.94 10.14
CA SER A 83 -24.32 -1.01 9.18
C SER A 83 -24.18 0.49 9.52
N PRO A 84 -24.33 0.92 10.79
CA PRO A 84 -24.20 2.34 11.14
C PRO A 84 -22.80 2.94 10.92
N LEU A 85 -21.77 2.12 10.78
CA LEU A 85 -20.40 2.59 10.55
C LEU A 85 -19.98 2.57 9.08
N LYS A 86 -20.82 2.06 8.16
CA LYS A 86 -20.43 1.89 6.74
C LYS A 86 -19.94 3.18 6.10
N ASP A 87 -20.64 4.29 6.32
CA ASP A 87 -20.25 5.59 5.78
C ASP A 87 -18.91 6.08 6.34
N LEU A 88 -18.63 5.80 7.61
CA LEU A 88 -17.35 6.13 8.24
C LEU A 88 -16.23 5.24 7.68
N ILE A 89 -16.50 3.95 7.52
CA ILE A 89 -15.53 2.98 6.99
C ILE A 89 -15.12 3.38 5.58
N ILE A 90 -16.08 3.67 4.67
CA ILE A 90 -15.76 4.08 3.29
C ILE A 90 -14.88 5.34 3.28
N LYS A 91 -15.19 6.34 4.12
CA LYS A 91 -14.39 7.58 4.23
C LYS A 91 -12.94 7.39 4.71
N ILE A 92 -12.61 6.26 5.34
CA ILE A 92 -11.23 5.98 5.75
C ILE A 92 -10.41 5.42 4.59
N TYR A 93 -11.08 4.74 3.65
CA TYR A 93 -10.44 4.06 2.52
C TYR A 93 -10.43 4.87 1.22
N VAL A 94 -11.19 5.97 1.14
CA VAL A 94 -11.30 6.90 0.01
C VAL A 94 -10.90 8.30 0.44
#